data_AF-A0A8T7GHQ2-F1
#
_entry.id   AF-A0A8T7GHQ2-F1
#
_cell.length_a   1.000
_cell.length_b   1.000
_cell.length_c   1.000
_cell.angle_alpha   90.00
_cell.angle_beta   90.00
_cell.angle_gamma   90.00
#
_symmetry.space_group_name_H-M   'P 1'
#
loop_
_entity.id
_entity.type
_entity.pdbx_description
1 polymer ?
#
loop_
_entity_poly.entity_id
_entity_poly.type
_entity_poly.pdbx_seq_one_letter_code
_entity_poly.pdbx_strand_id
1 'polypeptide(L)'
;MKLIDSKVLLSDFHYDKKYYINKLYLKQYLKHFDSIFGDYYVIKAFLYTNQGNFEIIYSEGYNDKNILEDIYNFLTKYEGIANLLNRIIIELESNTN
;
A
#
# COMPACT_ATOMS: atom_id res chain seq x y z
N MET A 1 6.69 -8.97 -12.67
CA MET A 1 5.97 -7.68 -12.47
C MET A 1 6.97 -6.55 -12.58
N LYS A 2 6.64 -5.47 -13.31
CA LYS A 2 7.51 -4.30 -13.49
C LYS A 2 7.01 -3.15 -12.60
N LEU A 3 7.88 -2.58 -11.77
CA LEU A 3 7.55 -1.37 -11.00
C LEU A 3 7.34 -0.20 -11.96
N ILE A 4 6.22 0.51 -11.80
CA ILE A 4 5.83 1.64 -12.65
C ILE A 4 5.98 2.95 -11.89
N ASP A 5 5.46 3.01 -10.65
CA ASP A 5 5.49 4.23 -9.83
C ASP A 5 5.40 3.89 -8.33
N SER A 6 5.70 4.86 -7.47
CA SER A 6 5.59 4.76 -6.02
C SER A 6 5.23 6.08 -5.35
N LYS A 7 4.41 6.02 -4.29
CA LYS A 7 3.95 7.19 -3.52
C LYS A 7 4.12 6.96 -2.02
N VAL A 8 4.67 7.93 -1.32
CA VAL A 8 4.80 7.89 0.15
C VAL A 8 3.50 8.38 0.78
N LEU A 9 2.87 7.56 1.61
CA LEU A 9 1.65 7.90 2.35
C LEU A 9 1.97 8.53 3.71
N LEU A 10 2.94 7.96 4.42
CA LEU A 10 3.38 8.44 5.74
C LEU A 10 4.88 8.21 5.91
N SER A 11 5.49 9.06 6.73
CA SER A 11 6.85 8.90 7.23
C SER A 11 6.93 9.44 8.64
N ASP A 12 7.80 8.84 9.45
CA ASP A 12 8.13 9.28 10.81
C ASP A 12 6.89 9.52 11.70
N PHE A 13 6.04 8.48 11.80
CA PHE A 13 4.74 8.55 12.48
C PHE A 13 4.65 7.55 13.63
N HIS A 14 4.23 8.01 14.81
CA HIS A 14 3.89 7.14 15.93
C HIS A 14 2.41 6.76 15.85
N TYR A 15 2.14 5.48 15.57
CA TYR A 15 0.77 4.97 15.51
C TYR A 15 0.21 4.74 16.92
N ASP A 16 1.01 4.14 17.80
CA ASP A 16 0.72 4.01 19.22
C ASP A 16 2.03 3.94 20.03
N LYS A 17 1.96 3.44 21.27
CA LYS A 17 3.14 3.28 22.15
C LYS A 17 4.11 2.18 21.66
N LYS A 18 3.65 1.26 20.81
CA LYS A 18 4.38 0.07 20.38
C LYS A 18 4.98 0.24 18.98
N TYR A 19 4.22 0.84 18.06
CA TYR A 19 4.57 0.94 16.64
C TYR A 19 4.99 2.35 16.24
N TYR A 20 6.27 2.48 15.90
CA TYR A 20 6.83 3.59 15.15
C TYR A 20 6.89 3.21 13.67
N ILE A 21 6.28 4.02 12.82
CA ILE A 21 6.26 3.87 11.38
C ILE A 21 7.34 4.76 10.80
N ASN A 22 8.44 4.15 10.35
CA ASN A 22 9.49 4.83 9.59
C ASN A 22 8.94 5.30 8.25
N LYS A 23 8.23 4.43 7.53
CA LYS A 23 7.67 4.74 6.21
C LYS A 23 6.52 3.83 5.83
N LEU A 24 5.46 4.42 5.27
CA LEU A 24 4.41 3.73 4.54
C LEU A 24 4.40 4.26 3.11
N TYR A 25 4.49 3.38 2.12
CA TYR A 25 4.36 3.78 0.72
C TYR A 25 3.58 2.76 -0.10
N LEU A 26 2.97 3.24 -1.18
CA LEU A 26 2.35 2.43 -2.21
C LEU A 26 3.30 2.28 -3.39
N LYS A 27 3.26 1.11 -4.04
CA LYS A 27 3.95 0.85 -5.30
C LYS A 27 2.97 0.25 -6.30
N GLN A 28 2.95 0.80 -7.51
CA GLN A 28 2.20 0.25 -8.65
C GLN A 28 3.12 -0.60 -9.51
N TYR A 29 2.65 -1.81 -9.80
CA TYR A 29 3.34 -2.73 -10.68
C TYR A 29 2.44 -3.09 -11.86
N LEU A 30 3.02 -3.12 -13.06
CA LEU A 30 2.40 -3.77 -14.21
C LEU A 30 2.70 -5.27 -14.15
N LYS A 31 1.65 -6.09 -14.09
CA LYS A 31 1.78 -7.56 -14.02
C LYS A 31 1.79 -8.18 -15.40
N HIS A 32 0.79 -7.87 -16.22
CA HIS A 32 0.68 -8.27 -17.61
C HIS A 32 -0.23 -7.31 -18.38
N PHE A 33 -0.15 -7.35 -19.71
CA PHE A 33 -1.07 -6.67 -20.61
C PHE A 33 -2.01 -7.71 -21.22
N ASP A 34 -3.30 -7.37 -21.30
CA ASP A 34 -4.31 -8.13 -22.01
C ASP A 34 -4.90 -7.28 -23.14
N SER A 35 -5.04 -7.84 -24.33
CA SER A 35 -5.52 -7.09 -25.50
C SER A 35 -6.98 -6.66 -25.43
N ILE A 36 -7.79 -7.31 -24.59
CA ILE A 36 -9.23 -7.03 -24.43
C ILE A 36 -9.45 -6.12 -23.21
N PHE A 37 -8.77 -6.41 -22.10
CA PHE A 37 -9.00 -5.74 -20.82
C PHE A 37 -7.96 -4.65 -20.48
N GLY A 38 -6.88 -4.55 -21.26
CA GLY A 38 -5.81 -3.57 -21.05
C GLY A 38 -4.77 -4.02 -20.01
N ASP A 39 -4.13 -3.04 -19.37
CA ASP A 39 -3.07 -3.30 -18.40
C ASP A 39 -3.63 -3.83 -17.08
N TYR A 40 -3.06 -4.94 -16.59
CA TYR A 40 -3.33 -5.46 -15.25
C TYR A 40 -2.31 -4.89 -14.27
N TYR A 41 -2.79 -4.05 -13.35
CA TYR A 41 -1.99 -3.43 -12.32
C TYR A 41 -2.16 -4.13 -10.97
N VAL A 42 -1.08 -4.14 -10.19
CA VAL A 42 -1.09 -4.53 -8.78
C VAL A 42 -0.51 -3.40 -7.95
N ILE A 43 -1.27 -2.95 -6.96
CA ILE A 43 -0.87 -1.94 -6.00
C ILE A 43 -0.54 -2.65 -4.69
N LYS A 44 0.68 -2.46 -4.21
CA LYS A 44 1.13 -2.99 -2.93
C LYS A 44 1.46 -1.89 -1.96
N ALA A 45 1.08 -2.07 -0.69
CA ALA A 45 1.49 -1.23 0.41
C ALA A 45 2.68 -1.86 1.14
N PHE A 46 3.69 -1.04 1.42
CA PHE A 46 4.87 -1.43 2.17
C PHE A 46 4.99 -0.57 3.41
N LEU A 47 5.04 -1.23 4.57
CA LEU A 47 5.18 -0.59 5.86
C LEU A 47 6.52 -0.98 6.48
N TYR A 48 7.28 0.02 6.91
CA TYR A 48 8.53 -0.13 7.64
C TYR A 48 8.32 0.39 9.05
N THR A 49 8.52 -0.48 10.05
CA THR A 49 8.33 -0.13 11.46
C THR A 49 9.51 -0.58 12.30
N ASN A 50 9.55 -0.09 13.54
CA ASN A 50 10.43 -0.60 14.59
C ASN A 50 10.17 -2.07 14.97
N GLN A 51 9.03 -2.65 14.60
CA GLN A 51 8.66 -4.04 14.90
C GLN A 51 8.85 -4.98 13.69
N GLY A 52 9.34 -4.46 12.56
CA GLY A 52 9.55 -5.21 11.32
C GLY A 52 8.96 -4.53 10.10
N ASN A 53 9.13 -5.21 8.96
CA ASN A 53 8.66 -4.73 7.65
C ASN A 53 7.51 -5.60 7.17
N PHE A 54 6.52 -4.97 6.56
CA PHE A 54 5.32 -5.63 6.08
C PHE A 54 4.99 -5.23 4.64
N GLU A 55 4.48 -6.18 3.87
CA GLU A 55 4.05 -5.98 2.49
C GLU A 55 2.67 -6.61 2.30
N ILE A 56 1.74 -5.87 1.71
CA ILE A 56 0.40 -6.38 1.41
C ILE A 56 -0.09 -5.90 0.05
N ILE A 57 -0.82 -6.77 -0.65
CA ILE A 57 -1.59 -6.36 -1.84
C ILE A 57 -2.77 -5.52 -1.35
N TYR A 58 -2.78 -4.26 -1.77
CA TYR A 58 -3.86 -3.32 -1.47
C TYR A 58 -4.99 -3.43 -2.49
N SER A 59 -4.63 -3.48 -3.77
CA SER A 59 -5.58 -3.59 -4.89
C SER A 59 -4.91 -4.26 -6.08
N GLU A 60 -5.66 -5.01 -6.87
CA GLU A 60 -5.22 -5.54 -8.16
C GLU A 60 -6.39 -5.62 -9.15
N GLY A 61 -6.10 -5.45 -10.43
CA GLY A 61 -7.10 -5.53 -11.48
C GLY A 61 -6.71 -4.82 -12.77
N TYR A 62 -7.53 -4.99 -13.79
CA TYR A 62 -7.47 -4.21 -15.02
C TYR A 62 -7.90 -2.77 -14.73
N ASN A 63 -7.00 -1.83 -14.96
CA ASN A 63 -7.20 -0.43 -14.62
C ASN A 63 -6.45 0.49 -15.58
N ASP A 64 -6.81 1.77 -15.56
CA ASP A 64 -6.05 2.81 -16.23
C ASP A 64 -4.71 3.08 -15.52
N LYS A 65 -3.77 3.65 -16.26
CA LYS A 65 -2.39 3.88 -15.80
C LYS A 65 -2.29 4.73 -14.52
N ASN A 66 -3.28 5.59 -14.24
CA ASN A 66 -3.27 6.54 -13.12
C ASN A 66 -3.85 6.00 -11.80
N ILE A 67 -4.19 4.71 -11.72
CA ILE A 67 -4.86 4.13 -10.55
C ILE A 67 -4.11 4.37 -9.21
N LEU A 68 -2.78 4.43 -9.21
CA LEU A 68 -2.01 4.77 -8.00
C LEU A 68 -2.30 6.17 -7.49
N GLU A 69 -2.46 7.15 -8.38
CA GLU A 69 -2.75 8.53 -8.00
C GLU A 69 -4.15 8.64 -7.40
N ASP A 70 -5.13 7.93 -7.95
CA ASP A 70 -6.49 7.91 -7.43
C ASP A 70 -6.56 7.28 -6.03
N ILE A 71 -5.89 6.14 -5.85
CA ILE A 71 -5.78 5.47 -4.55
C ILE A 71 -5.04 6.37 -3.54
N TYR A 72 -3.95 7.00 -3.96
CA TYR A 72 -3.18 7.91 -3.11
C TYR A 72 -4.05 9.07 -2.63
N ASN A 73 -4.80 9.70 -3.54
CA ASN A 73 -5.71 10.80 -3.22
C ASN A 73 -6.85 10.36 -2.30
N PHE A 74 -7.42 9.17 -2.52
CA PHE A 74 -8.45 8.62 -1.64
C PHE A 74 -7.93 8.42 -0.22
N LEU A 75 -6.78 7.74 -0.08
CA LEU A 75 -6.20 7.42 1.22
C LEU A 75 -5.81 8.66 2.02
N THR A 76 -5.24 9.66 1.35
CA THR A 76 -4.77 10.90 1.99
C THR A 76 -5.89 11.87 2.35
N LYS A 77 -7.07 11.81 1.71
CA LYS A 77 -8.17 12.75 1.95
C LYS A 77 -9.27 12.23 2.89
N TYR A 78 -9.48 10.92 3.00
CA TYR A 78 -10.72 10.36 3.62
C TYR A 78 -10.48 9.40 4.80
N GLU A 79 -9.58 9.72 5.73
CA GLU A 79 -9.17 8.80 6.83
C GLU A 79 -8.67 7.41 6.35
N GLY A 80 -8.47 7.23 5.05
CA GLY A 80 -8.17 5.93 4.45
C GLY A 80 -6.81 5.39 4.89
N ILE A 81 -5.87 6.27 5.20
CA ILE A 81 -4.59 5.89 5.81
C ILE A 81 -4.79 5.16 7.15
N ALA A 82 -5.69 5.65 8.01
CA ALA A 82 -5.93 5.02 9.32
C ALA A 82 -6.49 3.60 9.15
N ASN A 83 -7.44 3.41 8.23
CA ASN A 83 -7.98 2.08 7.91
C ASN A 83 -6.93 1.12 7.34
N LEU A 84 -6.07 1.61 6.44
CA LEU A 84 -4.96 0.83 5.90
C LEU A 84 -3.97 0.42 6.99
N LEU A 85 -3.60 1.35 7.87
CA LEU A 85 -2.73 1.06 9.00
C LEU A 85 -3.33 0.02 9.94
N ASN A 86 -4.60 0.19 10.33
CA ASN A 86 -5.29 -0.76 11.19
C ASN A 86 -5.24 -2.19 10.61
N ARG A 87 -5.55 -2.34 9.32
CA ARG A 87 -5.49 -3.64 8.64
C ARG A 87 -4.08 -4.23 8.67
N ILE A 88 -3.05 -3.42 8.38
CA ILE A 88 -1.66 -3.89 8.38
C ILE A 88 -1.22 -4.32 9.79
N ILE A 89 -1.56 -3.54 10.81
CA ILE A 89 -1.18 -3.86 12.20
C ILE A 89 -1.87 -5.14 12.68
N ILE A 90 -3.16 -5.33 12.40
CA ILE A 90 -3.88 -6.59 12.75
C ILE A 90 -3.20 -7.80 12.10
N GLU A 91 -2.80 -7.67 10.85
CA GLU A 91 -2.12 -8.73 10.10
C GLU A 91 -0.71 -9.01 10.66
N LEU A 92 0.03 -7.97 11.04
CA LEU A 92 1.31 -8.11 11.72
C LEU A 92 1.18 -8.89 13.04
N GLU A 93 0.19 -8.54 13.86
CA GLU A 93 -0.05 -9.18 15.16
C GLU A 93 -0.55 -10.62 15.04
N SER A 94 -1.30 -10.92 13.97
CA SER A 94 -1.77 -12.27 13.69
C SER A 94 -0.65 -13.21 13.22
N ASN A 95 0.38 -12.67 12.55
CA ASN A 95 1.54 -13.45 12.08
C ASN A 95 2.68 -13.56 13.10
N THR A 96 2.56 -12.94 14.29
CA THR A 96 3.55 -13.03 15.38
C THR A 96 3.12 -13.93 16.54
N ASN A 97 1.92 -14.53 16.48
CA ASN A 97 1.42 -15.54 17.43
C ASN A 97 1.50 -16.95 16.82
#